data_AF-A0A497A4D2-F1
#
_entry.id   AF-A0A497A4D2-F1
#
_cell.length_a   1.000
_cell.length_b   1.000
_cell.length_c   1.000
_cell.angle_alpha   90.00
_cell.angle_beta   90.00
_cell.angle_gamma   90.00
#
_symmetry.space_group_name_H-M   'P 1'
#
loop_
_entity.id
_entity.type
_entity.pdbx_description
1 polymer ?
#
loop_
_entity_poly.entity_id
_entity_poly.type
_entity_poly.pdbx_seq_one_letter_code
_entity_poly.pdbx_strand_id
1 'polypeptide(L)' 'MNHPLTFQQIILRLQQFWADYGCLIWQPYSEKVGAGTMNPATVLRVLGPEPWNVAYV' A
#
# COMPACT_ATOMS: atom_id res chain seq x y z
N MET A 1 21.21 22.22 -6.34
CA MET A 1 19.85 22.23 -6.95
C MET A 1 19.07 21.08 -6.35
N ASN A 2 17.91 21.37 -5.74
CA ASN A 2 17.03 20.33 -5.20
C ASN A 2 16.26 19.71 -6.38
N HIS A 3 16.61 18.48 -6.76
CA HIS A 3 15.91 17.80 -7.84
C HIS A 3 14.56 17.29 -7.33
N PRO A 4 13.47 17.45 -8.11
CA PRO A 4 12.19 16.85 -7.76
C PRO A 4 12.33 15.34 -7.66
N LEU A 5 11.53 14.73 -6.79
CA LEU A 5 11.51 13.28 -6.65
C LEU A 5 11.00 12.63 -7.95
N THR A 6 11.67 11.56 -8.36
CA THR A 6 11.14 10.66 -9.39
C THR A 6 9.91 9.92 -8.86
N PHE A 7 9.06 9.43 -9.76
CA PHE A 7 7.87 8.66 -9.38
C PHE A 7 8.21 7.41 -8.55
N GLN A 8 9.27 6.70 -8.93
CA GLN A 8 9.79 5.55 -8.16
C GLN A 8 10.21 5.97 -6.74
N GLN A 9 10.89 7.11 -6.59
CA GLN A 9 11.28 7.63 -5.27
C GLN A 9 10.07 8.03 -4.43
N ILE A 10 8.99 8.55 -5.04
CA ILE A 10 7.74 8.83 -4.33
C ILE A 10 7.13 7.54 -3.78
N ILE A 11 7.03 6.50 -4.62
CA ILE A 11 6.50 5.18 -4.23
C ILE A 11 7.33 4.59 -3.08
N LEU A 12 8.66 4.53 -3.22
CA LEU A 12 9.55 3.94 -2.22
C LEU A 12 9.49 4.71 -0.88
N ARG A 13 9.36 6.03 -0.92
CA ARG A 13 9.21 6.84 0.30
C ARG A 13 7.89 6.60 1.01
N LEU A 14 6.78 6.46 0.26
CA LEU A 14 5.48 6.14 0.86
C LEU A 14 5.47 4.73 1.45
N GLN A 15 6.06 3.75 0.76
CA GLN A 15 6.21 2.40 1.30
C GLN A 15 7.04 2.41 2.58
N GLN A 16 8.18 3.10 2.61
CA GLN A 16 9.00 3.20 3.82
C GLN A 16 8.23 3.89 4.97
N PHE A 17 7.59 5.03 4.69
CA PHE A 17 6.81 5.75 5.69
C PHE A 17 5.74 4.85 6.33
N TRP A 18 4.95 4.14 5.53
CA TRP A 18 3.91 3.27 6.09
C TRP A 18 4.47 2.02 6.78
N ALA A 19 5.61 1.50 6.32
CA ALA A 19 6.31 0.43 7.02
C ALA A 19 6.76 0.89 8.43
N ASP A 20 7.28 2.11 8.56
CA ASP A 20 7.67 2.70 9.85
C ASP A 20 6.46 2.90 10.79
N TYR A 21 5.26 3.09 10.21
CA TYR A 21 3.98 3.12 10.94
C TYR A 21 3.36 1.73 11.18
N GLY A 22 4.08 0.66 10.89
CA GLY A 22 3.65 -0.72 11.17
C GLY A 22 2.68 -1.30 10.14
N CYS A 23 2.59 -0.73 8.93
CA CYS A 23 1.86 -1.35 7.84
C CYS A 23 2.68 -2.47 7.19
N LEU A 24 2.02 -3.59 6.89
CA LEU A 24 2.54 -4.58 5.94
C LEU A 24 2.60 -3.96 4.54
N ILE A 25 3.76 -4.05 3.88
CA ILE A 25 3.90 -3.64 2.47
C ILE A 25 3.47 -4.78 1.56
N TRP A 26 2.28 -4.65 1.00
CA TRP A 26 1.64 -5.64 0.14
C TRP A 26 1.92 -5.37 -1.34
N GLN A 27 1.69 -6.36 -2.20
CA GLN A 27 1.92 -6.27 -3.63
C GLN A 27 0.64 -5.91 -4.40
N PRO A 28 0.75 -5.27 -5.57
CA PRO A 28 -0.38 -5.06 -6.46
C PRO A 28 -1.10 -6.37 -6.77
N TYR A 29 -2.43 -6.33 -6.82
CA TYR A 29 -3.22 -7.51 -7.13
C TYR A 29 -3.12 -7.85 -8.62
N SER A 30 -2.94 -9.13 -8.94
CA SER A 30 -2.75 -9.60 -10.32
C SER A 30 -4.02 -9.51 -11.18
N GLU A 31 -5.18 -9.42 -10.55
CA GLU A 31 -6.46 -9.28 -11.24
C GLU A 31 -6.84 -7.81 -11.45
N LYS A 32 -7.62 -7.57 -12.51
CA LYS A 32 -8.06 -6.22 -12.88
C LYS A 32 -9.07 -5.72 -11.87
N VAL A 33 -8.72 -4.64 -11.18
CA VAL A 33 -9.59 -3.92 -10.25
C VAL A 33 -9.60 -2.43 -10.56
N GLY A 34 -10.72 -1.76 -10.30
CA GLY A 34 -10.85 -0.32 -10.56
C GLY A 34 -10.21 0.56 -9.47
N ALA A 35 -10.01 0.01 -8.27
CA ALA A 35 -9.41 0.71 -7.14
C ALA A 35 -8.79 -0.31 -6.16
N GLY A 36 -7.82 0.16 -5.35
CA GLY A 36 -7.18 -0.66 -4.31
C GLY A 36 -8.17 -1.27 -3.33
N THR A 37 -9.32 -0.63 -3.08
CA THR A 37 -10.38 -1.15 -2.20
C THR A 37 -10.78 -2.59 -2.54
N MET A 38 -10.71 -3.01 -3.80
CA MET A 38 -11.05 -4.37 -4.24
C MET A 38 -9.90 -5.39 -4.11
N ASN A 39 -8.68 -4.97 -3.75
CA ASN A 39 -7.59 -5.88 -3.44
C ASN A 39 -8.00 -6.75 -2.24
N PRO A 40 -7.76 -8.09 -2.25
CA PRO A 40 -8.05 -8.96 -1.11
C PRO A 40 -7.43 -8.50 0.21
N ALA A 41 -6.28 -7.82 0.16
CA ALA A 41 -5.65 -7.22 1.33
C ALA A 41 -6.47 -6.09 1.97
N THR A 42 -7.52 -5.59 1.30
CA THR A 42 -8.46 -4.60 1.82
C THR A 42 -9.87 -5.17 1.94
N VAL A 43 -10.50 -5.62 0.84
CA VAL A 43 -11.92 -6.00 0.83
C VAL A 43 -12.25 -7.16 1.78
N LEU A 44 -11.34 -8.13 1.92
CA LEU A 44 -11.57 -9.27 2.81
C LEU A 44 -11.08 -8.98 4.24
N ARG A 45 -10.00 -8.22 4.38
CA ARG A 45 -9.35 -7.97 5.68
C ARG A 45 -10.11 -6.99 6.55
N VAL A 46 -10.95 -6.13 5.99
CA VAL A 46 -11.81 -5.20 6.74
C VAL A 46 -12.98 -5.89 7.47
N LEU A 47 -13.29 -7.15 7.13
CA LEU A 47 -14.44 -7.86 7.66
C LEU A 47 -14.19 -8.51 9.04
N GLY A 48 -12.92 -8.79 9.36
CA GLY A 48 -12.53 -9.46 10.59
C GLY A 48 -12.30 -8.48 11.75
N PRO A 49 -12.37 -8.95 13.01
CA PRO A 49 -12.04 -8.14 14.17
C PRO A 49 -10.52 -7.94 14.35
N GLU A 50 -9.69 -8.70 13.63
CA GLU A 50 -8.23 -8.65 13.79
C GLU A 50 -7.66 -7.32 13.27
N PRO A 51 -6.77 -6.67 14.04
CA PRO A 51 -6.06 -5.48 13.56
C PRO A 51 -5.34 -5.75 12.23
N TRP A 52 -5.45 -4.80 11.31
CA TRP A 52 -4.85 -4.93 9.98
C TRP A 52 -4.41 -3.57 9.42
N ASN A 53 -3.09 -3.37 9.38
CA ASN A 53 -2.45 -2.19 8.81
C ASN A 53 -1.70 -2.63 7.54
N VAL A 54 -2.06 -2.08 6.39
CA VAL A 54 -1.48 -2.48 5.10
C VAL A 54 -1.31 -1.27 4.18
N ALA A 55 -0.25 -1.26 3.38
CA ALA A 55 0.00 -0.29 2.32
C ALA A 55 0.50 -0.99 1.06
N TYR A 56 0.13 -0.50 -0.11
CA TYR A 56 0.54 -1.06 -1.41
C TYR A 56 0.38 -0.01 -2.51
N VAL A 57 0.96 -0.31 -3.67
CA VAL A 57 0.79 0.43 -4.94
C VAL A 57 -0.41 -0.12 -5.69
#